data_AF-A0A6P6KXU1-F1
#
_entry.id   AF-A0A6P6KXU1-F1
#
_cell.length_a   1.000
_cell.length_b   1.000
_cell.length_c   1.000
_cell.angle_alpha   90.00
_cell.angle_beta   90.00
_cell.angle_gamma   90.00
#
_symmetry.space_group_name_H-M   'P 1'
#
loop_
_entity.id
_entity.type
_entity.pdbx_description
1 polymer ?
#
loop_
_entity_poly.entity_id
_entity_poly.type
_entity_poly.pdbx_seq_one_letter_code
_entity_poly.pdbx_strand_id
1 'polypeptide(L)'
;MYSLTSGYNKTFSWVCPYDDHTKRHNQIHRDIWKRHYRQVVTIYALDFKNPREQYTKDNIKRELNKAFVGFHGDVKTAIATGNWGCGAFKGDPKIKGHTSCLIWRHYRWIMINAQNRMCLSFKALIQLMAAAVNRRDMAYFIFGNKELAKEIQTMHEMLTMKKVTVATSMSKSDRQ
;
A
#
# COMPACT_ATOMS: atom_id res chain seq x y z
N MET A 1 6.64 -21.11 -7.41
CA MET A 1 5.14 -21.17 -7.51
C MET A 1 4.81 -22.47 -8.24
N TYR A 2 3.68 -23.15 -8.01
CA TYR A 2 3.43 -24.49 -8.61
C TYR A 2 2.29 -24.55 -9.63
N SER A 3 1.41 -23.56 -9.64
CA SER A 3 0.22 -23.54 -10.48
C SER A 3 0.09 -22.19 -11.16
N LEU A 4 -0.33 -22.21 -12.42
CA LEU A 4 -0.85 -21.05 -13.13
C LEU A 4 -2.35 -20.99 -12.87
N THR A 5 -2.86 -19.80 -12.54
CA THR A 5 -4.27 -19.58 -12.21
C THR A 5 -4.80 -18.37 -12.96
N SER A 6 -6.10 -18.35 -13.25
CA SER A 6 -6.80 -17.23 -13.87
C SER A 6 -8.03 -16.81 -13.05
N GLY A 7 -8.54 -15.61 -13.32
CA GLY A 7 -9.69 -15.06 -12.60
C GLY A 7 -9.43 -14.75 -11.13
N TYR A 8 -10.49 -14.39 -10.40
CA TYR A 8 -10.44 -14.06 -8.98
C TYR A 8 -11.80 -14.31 -8.32
N ASN A 9 -11.82 -14.79 -7.07
CA ASN A 9 -13.05 -15.12 -6.35
C ASN A 9 -13.92 -16.10 -7.17
N LYS A 10 -15.17 -15.75 -7.53
CA LYS A 10 -16.11 -16.65 -8.21
C LYS A 10 -15.65 -17.09 -9.61
N THR A 11 -14.73 -16.34 -10.24
CA THR A 11 -14.16 -16.69 -11.55
C THR A 11 -12.79 -17.34 -11.44
N PHE A 12 -12.31 -17.60 -10.22
CA PHE A 12 -11.02 -18.25 -10.01
C PHE A 12 -11.00 -19.64 -10.66
N SER A 13 -9.96 -19.91 -11.43
CA SER A 13 -9.74 -21.19 -12.08
C SER A 13 -8.26 -21.57 -12.06
N TRP A 14 -8.00 -22.85 -11.82
CA TRP A 14 -6.68 -23.43 -12.07
C TRP A 14 -6.51 -23.63 -13.58
N VAL A 15 -5.37 -23.20 -14.13
CA VAL A 15 -5.09 -23.28 -15.57
C VAL A 15 -4.24 -24.50 -15.89
N CYS A 16 -3.05 -24.59 -15.27
CA CYS A 16 -2.11 -25.68 -15.50
C CYS A 16 -1.01 -25.69 -14.42
N PRO A 17 -0.15 -26.73 -14.36
CA PRO A 17 1.08 -26.66 -13.58
C PRO A 17 1.97 -25.52 -14.05
N TYR A 18 2.61 -24.82 -13.12
CA TYR A 18 3.57 -23.76 -13.43
C TYR A 18 4.99 -24.26 -13.13
N ASP A 19 5.83 -24.27 -14.16
CA ASP A 19 7.26 -24.51 -14.01
C ASP A 19 7.99 -23.17 -13.80
N ASP A 20 8.65 -23.05 -12.64
CA ASP A 20 9.29 -21.82 -12.19
C ASP A 20 10.69 -21.71 -12.80
N HIS A 21 10.74 -21.21 -14.03
CA HIS A 21 11.98 -20.98 -14.77
C HIS A 21 12.66 -19.65 -14.43
N THR A 22 12.36 -19.02 -13.29
CA THR A 22 12.98 -17.74 -12.91
C THR A 22 14.49 -17.92 -12.78
N LYS A 23 15.25 -17.39 -13.74
CA LYS A 23 16.73 -17.48 -13.83
C LYS A 23 17.36 -16.11 -13.58
N ARG A 24 18.49 -16.08 -12.88
CA ARG A 24 19.40 -14.93 -12.83
C ARG A 24 20.80 -15.44 -13.17
N HIS A 25 21.50 -14.80 -14.11
CA HIS A 25 22.82 -15.25 -14.60
C HIS A 25 22.85 -16.75 -14.98
N ASN A 26 21.87 -17.21 -15.77
CA ASN A 26 21.79 -18.60 -16.28
C ASN A 26 21.74 -19.72 -15.22
N GLN A 27 21.49 -19.41 -13.94
CA GLN A 27 21.25 -20.41 -12.88
C GLN A 27 19.85 -20.28 -12.29
N ILE A 28 19.30 -21.40 -11.82
CA ILE A 28 18.05 -21.45 -11.05
C ILE A 28 18.22 -20.53 -9.85
N HIS A 29 17.32 -19.55 -9.72
CA HIS A 29 17.46 -18.41 -8.83
C HIS A 29 17.28 -18.81 -7.35
N ARG A 30 18.32 -19.41 -6.76
CA ARG A 30 18.40 -19.80 -5.35
C ARG A 30 19.59 -19.17 -4.63
N ASP A 31 19.42 -18.91 -3.33
CA ASP A 31 20.50 -18.43 -2.47
C ASP A 31 21.43 -19.55 -2.00
N ILE A 32 22.44 -19.20 -1.20
CA ILE A 32 23.42 -20.14 -0.62
C ILE A 32 22.77 -21.23 0.26
N TRP A 33 21.53 -21.04 0.70
CA TRP A 33 20.74 -22.02 1.46
C TRP A 33 19.72 -22.75 0.58
N LYS A 34 19.86 -22.67 -0.74
CA LYS A 34 18.97 -23.29 -1.73
C LYS A 34 17.51 -22.79 -1.67
N ARG A 35 17.25 -21.66 -1.02
CA ARG A 35 15.92 -21.02 -0.99
C ARG A 35 15.74 -20.23 -2.28
N HIS A 36 14.52 -20.17 -2.82
CA HIS A 36 14.22 -19.26 -3.93
C HIS A 36 14.41 -17.80 -3.48
N TYR A 37 14.93 -16.94 -4.35
CA TYR A 37 14.96 -15.48 -4.11
C TYR A 37 13.56 -14.87 -4.25
N ARG A 38 12.69 -15.23 -3.33
CA ARG A 38 11.34 -14.71 -3.21
C ARG A 38 11.04 -14.50 -1.73
N GLN A 39 10.96 -13.23 -1.34
CA GLN A 39 10.55 -12.86 0.01
C GLN A 39 9.08 -12.44 -0.02
N VAL A 40 8.27 -13.10 0.81
CA VAL A 40 6.86 -12.76 0.99
C VAL A 40 6.65 -12.45 2.46
N VAL A 41 6.06 -11.30 2.75
CA VAL A 41 5.72 -10.87 4.11
C VAL A 41 4.21 -10.73 4.19
N THR A 42 3.62 -11.35 5.21
CA THR A 42 2.19 -11.23 5.50
C THR A 42 1.96 -10.11 6.52
N ILE A 43 1.15 -9.13 6.14
CA ILE A 43 0.76 -8.01 6.99
C ILE A 43 -0.76 -8.00 7.13
N TYR A 44 -1.29 -8.13 8.36
CA TYR A 44 -2.72 -8.27 8.60
C TYR A 44 -3.44 -6.92 8.76
N ALA A 45 -4.38 -6.59 7.88
CA ALA A 45 -5.22 -5.38 8.00
C ALA A 45 -6.16 -5.48 9.21
N LEU A 46 -6.41 -4.38 9.93
CA LEU A 46 -7.49 -4.38 10.92
C LEU A 46 -8.84 -4.58 10.22
N ASP A 47 -9.70 -5.39 10.84
CA ASP A 47 -11.10 -5.53 10.45
C ASP A 47 -11.93 -4.60 11.34
N PHE A 48 -12.55 -3.59 10.75
CA PHE A 48 -13.28 -2.57 11.50
C PHE A 48 -14.77 -2.84 11.42
N LYS A 49 -15.45 -2.88 12.58
CA LYS A 49 -16.92 -2.91 12.64
C LYS A 49 -17.52 -1.63 12.04
N ASN A 50 -16.92 -0.48 12.36
CA ASN A 50 -17.24 0.81 11.77
C ASN A 50 -16.05 1.29 10.93
N PRO A 51 -16.18 1.42 9.60
CA PRO A 51 -15.08 1.81 8.73
C PRO A 51 -14.48 3.20 9.03
N ARG A 52 -15.19 4.09 9.76
CA ARG A 52 -14.64 5.39 10.18
C ARG A 52 -13.54 5.25 11.24
N GLU A 53 -13.50 4.17 11.99
CA GLU A 53 -12.50 3.93 13.04
C GLU A 53 -11.08 3.86 12.48
N GLN A 54 -10.92 3.53 11.19
CA GLN A 54 -9.62 3.47 10.52
C GLN A 54 -8.85 4.81 10.52
N TYR A 55 -9.56 5.94 10.69
CA TYR A 55 -8.98 7.28 10.68
C TYR A 55 -8.66 7.82 12.08
N THR A 56 -8.89 7.03 13.13
CA THR A 56 -8.44 7.41 14.48
C THR A 56 -6.92 7.39 14.54
N LYS A 57 -6.33 8.28 15.33
CA LYS A 57 -4.87 8.43 15.47
C LYS A 57 -4.19 7.10 15.81
N ASP A 58 -4.77 6.32 16.71
CA ASP A 58 -4.23 5.02 17.13
C ASP A 58 -4.26 3.98 16.01
N ASN A 59 -5.36 3.92 15.23
CA ASN A 59 -5.45 2.98 14.11
C ASN A 59 -4.55 3.38 12.94
N ILE A 60 -4.39 4.69 12.67
CA ILE A 60 -3.42 5.18 11.69
C ILE A 60 -2.00 4.81 12.12
N LYS A 61 -1.65 5.05 13.38
CA LYS A 61 -0.33 4.69 13.95
C LYS A 61 -0.10 3.18 13.90
N ARG A 62 -1.12 2.37 14.20
CA ARG A 62 -1.06 0.90 14.10
C ARG A 62 -0.77 0.45 12.67
N GLU A 63 -1.51 0.97 11.70
CA GLU A 63 -1.33 0.61 10.29
C GLU A 63 0.05 1.04 9.76
N LEU A 64 0.51 2.23 10.14
CA LEU A 64 1.86 2.72 9.85
C LEU A 64 2.95 1.83 10.45
N ASN A 65 2.88 1.53 11.75
CA ASN A 65 3.88 0.71 12.43
C ASN A 65 3.94 -0.70 11.84
N LYS A 66 2.79 -1.28 11.51
CA LYS A 66 2.71 -2.60 10.88
C LYS A 66 3.30 -2.58 9.47
N ALA A 67 2.97 -1.57 8.66
CA ALA A 67 3.59 -1.42 7.34
C ALA A 67 5.11 -1.22 7.47
N PHE A 68 5.55 -0.39 8.40
CA PHE A 68 6.95 -0.13 8.68
C PHE A 68 7.72 -1.41 9.02
N VAL A 69 7.22 -2.21 9.97
CA VAL A 69 7.82 -3.49 10.35
C VAL A 69 7.80 -4.48 9.18
N GLY A 70 6.68 -4.61 8.47
CA GLY A 70 6.56 -5.53 7.34
C GLY A 70 7.40 -5.15 6.12
N PHE A 71 7.77 -3.88 5.99
CA PHE A 71 8.61 -3.36 4.91
C PHE A 71 10.09 -3.34 5.27
N HIS A 72 10.46 -3.68 6.50
CA HIS A 72 11.85 -3.81 6.88
C HIS A 72 12.56 -4.91 6.06
N GLY A 73 13.73 -4.61 5.52
CA GLY A 73 14.47 -5.53 4.65
C GLY A 73 15.60 -4.84 3.90
N ASP A 74 16.17 -5.54 2.92
CA ASP A 74 17.27 -5.02 2.10
C ASP A 74 16.81 -3.83 1.25
N VAL A 75 17.48 -2.69 1.41
CA VAL A 75 17.25 -1.44 0.68
C VAL A 75 17.40 -1.59 -0.83
N LYS A 76 18.16 -2.58 -1.30
CA LYS A 76 18.34 -2.86 -2.74
C LYS A 76 17.12 -3.51 -3.39
N THR A 77 16.15 -3.94 -2.59
CA THR A 77 14.93 -4.60 -3.08
C THR A 77 13.73 -3.68 -2.92
N ALA A 78 12.98 -3.47 -4.00
CA ALA A 78 11.73 -2.73 -3.93
C ALA A 78 10.62 -3.54 -3.22
N ILE A 79 9.67 -2.83 -2.63
CA ILE A 79 8.45 -3.39 -2.05
C ILE A 79 7.41 -3.53 -3.17
N ALA A 80 6.97 -4.75 -3.45
CA ALA A 80 5.85 -5.03 -4.34
C ALA A 80 4.55 -5.16 -3.52
N THR A 81 3.61 -4.21 -3.67
CA THR A 81 2.37 -4.16 -2.87
C THR A 81 1.17 -3.65 -3.69
N GLY A 82 0.00 -3.50 -3.08
CA GLY A 82 -1.17 -2.91 -3.73
C GLY A 82 -2.25 -2.51 -2.74
N ASN A 83 -3.51 -2.72 -3.13
CA ASN A 83 -4.72 -2.29 -2.39
C ASN A 83 -4.98 -3.09 -1.09
N TRP A 84 -4.04 -3.02 -0.15
CA TRP A 84 -4.03 -3.78 1.09
C TRP A 84 -5.25 -3.50 1.97
N GLY A 85 -6.00 -4.56 2.30
CA GLY A 85 -7.14 -4.48 3.22
C GLY A 85 -8.34 -3.69 2.69
N CYS A 86 -8.47 -3.51 1.37
CA CYS A 86 -9.59 -2.78 0.74
C CYS A 86 -10.56 -3.68 -0.05
N GLY A 87 -10.38 -5.00 0.00
CA GLY A 87 -11.32 -5.98 -0.55
C GLY A 87 -12.20 -6.57 0.56
N ALA A 88 -11.89 -7.80 0.98
CA ALA A 88 -12.66 -8.54 1.98
C ALA A 88 -12.80 -7.83 3.35
N PHE A 89 -11.82 -6.99 3.72
CA PHE A 89 -11.78 -6.25 4.99
C PHE A 89 -12.52 -4.91 4.97
N LYS A 90 -13.41 -4.70 3.97
CA LYS A 90 -14.36 -3.58 3.90
C LYS A 90 -13.74 -2.19 4.15
N GLY A 91 -12.49 -1.97 3.74
CA GLY A 91 -11.87 -0.63 3.79
C GLY A 91 -12.78 0.38 3.09
N ASP A 92 -13.26 1.38 3.83
CA ASP A 92 -14.39 2.23 3.42
C ASP A 92 -14.23 2.88 2.03
N PRO A 93 -14.97 2.46 1.00
CA PRO A 93 -14.92 3.14 -0.29
C PRO A 93 -15.68 4.47 -0.27
N LYS A 94 -16.51 4.78 0.73
CA LYS A 94 -17.44 5.91 0.72
C LYS A 94 -17.31 6.78 1.96
N ILE A 95 -16.31 7.65 1.96
CA ILE A 95 -16.45 8.92 2.68
C ILE A 95 -16.45 10.07 1.68
N LYS A 96 -17.65 10.58 1.43
CA LYS A 96 -17.90 11.99 1.16
C LYS A 96 -18.43 12.60 2.47
N GLY A 97 -17.87 13.73 2.87
CA GLY A 97 -18.51 14.61 3.86
C GLY A 97 -17.70 14.82 5.14
N HIS A 98 -17.22 16.05 5.28
CA HIS A 98 -17.10 16.78 6.55
C HIS A 98 -16.53 16.01 7.75
N THR A 99 -15.22 15.75 7.75
CA THR A 99 -14.50 15.63 9.03
C THR A 99 -13.12 16.25 8.90
N SER A 100 -12.85 17.10 9.88
CA SER A 100 -11.72 17.98 10.07
C SER A 100 -10.43 17.21 10.34
N CYS A 101 -9.93 16.41 9.39
CA CYS A 101 -8.56 15.91 9.49
C CYS A 101 -7.61 17.07 9.16
N LEU A 102 -6.84 17.60 10.11
CA LEU A 102 -6.01 18.79 9.84
C LEU A 102 -4.79 18.52 8.97
N ILE A 103 -4.41 17.25 8.79
CA ILE A 103 -3.52 16.84 7.71
C ILE A 103 -4.08 17.33 6.36
N TRP A 104 -5.41 17.41 6.21
CA TRP A 104 -6.10 17.69 4.95
C TRP A 104 -6.45 19.17 4.70
N ARG A 105 -6.32 20.06 5.70
CA ARG A 105 -6.60 21.49 5.52
C ARG A 105 -5.63 22.19 4.55
N HIS A 106 -4.43 21.64 4.38
CA HIS A 106 -3.40 22.16 3.45
C HIS A 106 -3.36 21.47 2.07
N TYR A 107 -4.13 20.40 1.86
CA TYR A 107 -4.22 19.68 0.58
C TYR A 107 -5.63 19.76 -0.02
N ARG A 108 -6.37 20.82 0.33
CA ARG A 108 -7.77 21.10 -0.06
C ARG A 108 -8.04 21.01 -1.58
N TRP A 109 -7.01 21.18 -2.41
CA TRP A 109 -7.13 21.15 -3.87
C TRP A 109 -7.01 19.75 -4.50
N ILE A 110 -6.32 18.79 -3.84
CA ILE A 110 -6.19 17.40 -4.35
C ILE A 110 -7.57 16.70 -4.42
N MET A 111 -8.58 17.24 -3.74
CA MET A 111 -9.81 16.54 -3.40
C MET A 111 -11.07 16.99 -4.12
N ILE A 112 -10.99 17.98 -5.00
CA ILE A 112 -12.18 18.46 -5.72
C ILE A 112 -12.68 17.41 -6.73
N ASN A 113 -11.87 16.41 -7.12
CA ASN A 113 -12.24 15.42 -8.12
C ASN A 113 -12.35 13.95 -7.64
N ALA A 114 -11.98 13.63 -6.39
CA ALA A 114 -11.99 12.25 -5.91
C ALA A 114 -13.27 11.91 -5.12
N GLN A 115 -14.38 11.71 -5.82
CA GLN A 115 -15.63 11.26 -5.21
C GLN A 115 -15.62 9.71 -5.05
N ASN A 116 -15.83 9.21 -3.81
CA ASN A 116 -15.97 7.79 -3.42
C ASN A 116 -14.70 6.89 -3.44
N ARG A 117 -13.50 7.38 -3.09
CA ARG A 117 -12.26 6.55 -3.13
C ARG A 117 -11.28 6.72 -1.96
N MET A 118 -11.67 7.46 -0.91
CA MET A 118 -10.75 8.01 0.09
C MET A 118 -9.90 6.97 0.86
N CYS A 119 -10.38 5.73 1.04
CA CYS A 119 -9.62 4.68 1.74
C CYS A 119 -8.41 4.15 0.94
N LEU A 120 -8.52 3.98 -0.38
CA LEU A 120 -7.44 3.38 -1.18
C LEU A 120 -6.23 4.31 -1.24
N SER A 121 -6.46 5.58 -1.57
CA SER A 121 -5.40 6.59 -1.65
C SER A 121 -4.78 6.88 -0.27
N PHE A 122 -5.58 6.78 0.81
CA PHE A 122 -5.07 6.88 2.18
C PHE A 122 -4.16 5.69 2.57
N LYS A 123 -4.55 4.46 2.25
CA LYS A 123 -3.72 3.28 2.52
C LYS A 123 -2.47 3.25 1.64
N ALA A 124 -2.55 3.72 0.41
CA ALA A 124 -1.37 3.92 -0.43
C ALA A 124 -0.39 4.92 0.22
N LEU A 125 -0.90 6.02 0.77
CA LEU A 125 -0.09 7.00 1.49
C LEU A 125 0.59 6.41 2.74
N ILE A 126 -0.12 5.63 3.56
CA ILE A 126 0.47 4.91 4.71
C ILE A 126 1.64 4.03 4.27
N GLN A 127 1.44 3.28 3.19
CA GLN A 127 2.47 2.39 2.65
C GLN A 127 3.66 3.20 2.11
N LEU A 128 3.43 4.28 1.35
CA LEU A 128 4.49 5.17 0.86
C LEU A 128 5.32 5.76 2.01
N MET A 129 4.68 6.22 3.08
CA MET A 129 5.38 6.72 4.27
C MET A 129 6.24 5.63 4.91
N ALA A 130 5.71 4.42 5.11
CA ALA A 130 6.45 3.31 5.68
C ALA A 130 7.66 2.88 4.82
N ALA A 131 7.52 2.88 3.49
CA ALA A 131 8.59 2.57 2.56
C ALA A 131 9.68 3.65 2.55
N ALA A 132 9.28 4.92 2.57
CA ALA A 132 10.21 6.05 2.64
C ALA A 132 11.07 6.00 3.91
N VAL A 133 10.48 5.68 5.08
CA VAL A 133 11.25 5.51 6.32
C VAL A 133 12.24 4.34 6.22
N ASN A 134 11.84 3.23 5.59
CA ASN A 134 12.72 2.09 5.34
C ASN A 134 13.73 2.30 4.21
N ARG A 135 13.69 3.45 3.50
CA ARG A 135 14.54 3.75 2.34
C ARG A 135 14.45 2.69 1.25
N ARG A 136 13.22 2.23 0.98
CA ARG A 136 12.93 1.23 -0.06
C ARG A 136 12.00 1.82 -1.08
N ASP A 137 12.32 1.57 -2.35
CA ASP A 137 11.41 1.89 -3.44
C ASP A 137 10.14 1.03 -3.36
N MET A 138 9.04 1.55 -3.91
CA MET A 138 7.75 0.88 -3.90
C MET A 138 7.20 0.72 -5.32
N ALA A 139 6.84 -0.50 -5.67
CA ALA A 139 5.98 -0.81 -6.80
C ALA A 139 4.55 -1.07 -6.30
N TYR A 140 3.62 -0.17 -6.62
CA TYR A 140 2.23 -0.24 -6.19
C TYR A 140 1.31 -0.71 -7.33
N PHE A 141 0.70 -1.89 -7.19
CA PHE A 141 -0.19 -2.48 -8.18
C PHE A 141 -1.65 -2.08 -7.94
N ILE A 142 -2.25 -1.45 -8.95
CA ILE A 142 -3.60 -0.84 -8.90
C ILE A 142 -4.73 -1.73 -9.41
N PHE A 143 -4.43 -2.95 -9.88
CA PHE A 143 -5.41 -3.95 -10.32
C PHE A 143 -6.43 -3.43 -11.34
N GLY A 144 -5.96 -2.69 -12.36
CA GLY A 144 -6.77 -2.16 -13.47
C GLY A 144 -7.44 -0.79 -13.23
N ASN A 145 -7.43 -0.28 -11.99
CA ASN A 145 -7.94 1.06 -11.66
C ASN A 145 -6.96 2.18 -12.08
N LYS A 146 -7.13 2.69 -13.31
CA LYS A 146 -6.25 3.72 -13.89
C LYS A 146 -6.40 5.09 -13.20
N GLU A 147 -7.59 5.43 -12.70
CA GLU A 147 -7.82 6.69 -12.00
C GLU A 147 -7.08 6.70 -10.66
N LEU A 148 -7.13 5.60 -9.91
CA LEU A 148 -6.36 5.45 -8.67
C LEU A 148 -4.85 5.58 -8.92
N ALA A 149 -4.36 5.05 -10.04
CA ALA A 149 -2.96 5.19 -10.43
C ALA A 149 -2.56 6.66 -10.55
N LYS A 150 -3.37 7.45 -11.26
CA LYS A 150 -3.17 8.90 -11.42
C LYS A 150 -3.22 9.62 -10.07
N GLU A 151 -4.20 9.31 -9.23
CA GLU A 151 -4.33 9.90 -7.89
C GLU A 151 -3.10 9.65 -7.01
N ILE A 152 -2.62 8.40 -6.95
CA ILE A 152 -1.43 8.03 -6.17
C ILE A 152 -0.19 8.73 -6.73
N GLN A 153 -0.04 8.77 -8.07
CA GLN A 153 1.08 9.44 -8.73
C GLN A 153 1.11 10.93 -8.40
N THR A 154 0.00 11.65 -8.59
CA THR A 154 -0.10 13.07 -8.28
C THR A 154 0.19 13.35 -6.81
N MET A 155 -0.31 12.50 -5.90
CA MET A 155 -0.04 12.63 -4.47
C MET A 155 1.47 12.49 -4.18
N HIS A 156 2.13 11.48 -4.74
CA HIS A 156 3.56 11.26 -4.57
C HIS A 156 4.40 12.43 -5.11
N GLU A 157 4.08 12.91 -6.31
CA GLU A 157 4.75 14.07 -6.93
C GLU A 157 4.62 15.31 -6.04
N MET A 158 3.41 15.59 -5.53
CA MET A 158 3.19 16.73 -4.65
C MET A 158 3.96 16.66 -3.33
N LEU A 159 4.04 15.47 -2.71
CA LEU A 159 4.81 15.27 -1.48
C LEU A 159 6.32 15.46 -1.73
N THR A 160 6.80 14.97 -2.87
CA THR A 160 8.20 15.07 -3.30
C THR A 160 8.57 16.52 -3.59
N MET A 161 7.76 17.22 -4.40
CA MET A 161 7.97 18.64 -4.74
C MET A 161 8.00 19.54 -3.50
N LYS A 162 7.12 19.29 -2.53
CA LYS A 162 7.03 20.08 -1.29
C LYS A 162 8.08 19.67 -0.24
N LYS A 163 8.99 18.74 -0.55
CA LYS A 163 10.01 18.19 0.38
C LYS A 163 9.41 17.78 1.74
N VAL A 164 8.21 17.21 1.72
CA VAL A 164 7.51 16.81 2.95
C VAL A 164 8.17 15.55 3.50
N THR A 165 8.76 15.64 4.69
CA THR A 165 9.31 14.46 5.36
C THR A 165 8.21 13.70 6.12
N VAL A 166 8.41 12.40 6.34
CA VAL A 166 7.47 11.58 7.12
C VAL A 166 7.28 12.14 8.53
N ALA A 167 8.34 12.66 9.16
CA ALA A 167 8.28 13.32 10.47
C ALA A 167 7.41 14.59 10.45
N THR A 168 7.46 15.39 9.37
CA THR A 168 6.61 16.58 9.21
C THR A 168 5.13 16.20 9.02
N SER A 169 4.86 15.09 8.32
CA SER A 169 3.50 14.57 8.15
C SER A 169 2.89 14.05 9.46
N MET A 170 3.69 13.38 10.30
CA MET A 170 3.22 12.83 11.59
C MET A 170 3.12 13.90 12.69
N SER A 171 4.07 14.82 12.82
CA SER A 171 4.06 15.86 13.86
C SER A 171 2.91 16.88 13.74
N LYS A 172 2.30 17.02 12.56
CA LYS A 172 1.05 17.79 12.39
C LYS A 172 -0.18 17.07 12.96
N SER A 173 -0.11 15.76 13.14
CA SER A 173 -1.14 14.95 13.81
C SER A 173 -1.03 14.99 15.34
N ASP A 174 0.12 15.37 15.89
CA ASP A 174 0.39 15.36 17.33
C ASP A 174 0.15 16.71 18.02
N ARG A 175 -0.04 17.79 17.25
CA ARG A 175 -0.35 19.13 17.77
C ARG A 175 -1.84 19.38 18.04
N GLN A 176 -2.60 18.31 18.27
CA GLN A 176 -4.01 18.34 18.67
C GLN A 176 -4.34 17.23 19.65
#